data_AF-A0A2K8WUH5-F1
#
_entry.id   AF-A0A2K8WUH5-F1
#
_cell.length_a   1.000
_cell.length_b   1.000
_cell.length_c   1.000
_cell.angle_alpha   90.00
_cell.angle_beta   90.00
_cell.angle_gamma   90.00
#
_symmetry.space_group_name_H-M   'P 1'
#
loop_
_entity.id
_entity.type
_entity.pdbx_description
1 polymer ?
#
loop_
_entity_poly.entity_id
_entity_poly.type
_entity_poly.pdbx_seq_one_letter_code
_entity_poly.pdbx_strand_id
1 'polypeptide(L)'
;MFQNCQKDDDLLTTKISSQTSYKRVSLNQVLKLKPIIESIKNISPIASNVDLRPGETFLGLDNVITDNIIQITDNNNVSTYTFTIDTNYKTTGYIENLHLIETGSNYIAYIIRYIPDYNWFNNLDNYTPEGDLVLDLSTFQGDKIKYSLEREVIWTTIPVDTARGGWIEVCTFSSVATCDYGTSIHDRGPRCGGSLGTRLVKSCSSAYTGSGSGWGNEGGDDTSNGGGYASNNNCEEVTGTLIQDSQPISGVDTGCAVNNVTGVIAIGVLDCISLQQVAETLVLDPILASCLQEPNKCAAVGQLYDYLEANPSETAFAKAAAQAICEGEDVDFEDQIINELEEKALCVYNKLKALSFSFKNSIKKFDGEFPVVHLKFEADATMSSNTKKAYTRPPENYVIDIVLNGNPLKEASYQKRPNLLVAKTIIHEVIHAEMFRKLLSLSNVNGEIDPLVLYEMVQNGDYPGILDYYTRFGINGFQHQQMAEHYREKIARILQEYDSGINVADDIQPDQLYLDLAWEGLIYSNIIAWQEIMDDTERSRIEGVIEDYITENSNETCVD
;
A
#
# COMPACT_ATOMS: atom_id res chain seq x y z
N MET A 1 -33.95 -17.11 0.43
CA MET A 1 -34.78 -16.13 -0.31
C MET A 1 -35.00 -14.94 0.61
N PHE A 2 -34.27 -13.83 0.38
CA PHE A 2 -34.13 -12.70 1.30
C PHE A 2 -34.73 -11.40 0.72
N GLN A 3 -35.10 -10.42 1.56
CA GLN A 3 -35.73 -9.13 1.15
C GLN A 3 -35.41 -7.99 2.18
N ASN A 4 -35.55 -6.69 1.83
CA ASN A 4 -34.44 -5.71 2.08
C ASN A 4 -34.85 -4.18 2.26
N CYS A 5 -34.35 -3.39 3.26
CA CYS A 5 -34.86 -2.08 3.85
C CYS A 5 -33.85 -1.36 4.86
N GLN A 6 -33.76 -0.06 5.37
CA GLN A 6 -34.32 1.35 5.24
C GLN A 6 -33.21 2.52 5.38
N LYS A 7 -33.43 3.71 6.06
CA LYS A 7 -32.78 5.10 5.86
C LYS A 7 -32.66 6.11 7.09
N ASP A 8 -32.10 7.36 7.22
CA ASP A 8 -31.05 8.35 6.63
C ASP A 8 -30.80 9.60 7.64
N ASP A 9 -29.88 10.64 7.74
CA ASP A 9 -28.69 11.43 7.14
C ASP A 9 -28.03 12.50 8.19
N ASP A 10 -27.10 13.53 7.99
CA ASP A 10 -25.59 13.59 7.74
C ASP A 10 -24.71 14.97 7.99
N LEU A 11 -23.31 14.98 8.08
CA LEU A 11 -22.16 16.05 8.11
C LEU A 11 -21.44 16.71 9.37
N LEU A 12 -20.10 17.00 9.49
CA LEU A 12 -19.14 17.82 8.64
C LEU A 12 -17.71 17.99 9.30
N THR A 13 -16.60 18.08 8.52
CA THR A 13 -15.16 18.02 8.98
C THR A 13 -14.28 19.32 8.84
N THR A 14 -13.01 19.40 9.35
CA THR A 14 -11.83 20.09 8.68
C THR A 14 -10.40 20.10 9.37
N LYS A 15 -9.34 19.74 8.59
CA LYS A 15 -7.91 20.27 8.50
C LYS A 15 -6.67 19.79 9.34
N ILE A 16 -5.46 19.87 8.71
CA ILE A 16 -4.16 19.15 9.00
C ILE A 16 -2.86 20.01 8.72
N SER A 17 -1.64 19.62 9.19
CA SER A 17 -0.29 20.07 8.69
C SER A 17 0.87 19.02 8.87
N SER A 18 2.10 19.23 8.34
CA SER A 18 3.07 18.16 7.94
C SER A 18 4.56 18.26 8.38
N GLN A 19 5.33 17.14 8.27
CA GLN A 19 6.81 17.01 8.39
C GLN A 19 7.39 15.78 7.61
N THR A 20 8.70 15.80 7.28
CA THR A 20 9.52 14.66 6.77
C THR A 20 9.54 13.48 7.74
N SER A 21 9.59 12.23 7.25
CA SER A 21 9.62 11.02 8.11
C SER A 21 10.73 10.01 7.76
N TYR A 22 11.08 9.16 8.74
CA TYR A 22 12.07 8.08 8.62
C TYR A 22 11.59 6.86 9.42
N LYS A 23 11.82 5.65 8.89
CA LYS A 23 11.62 4.40 9.63
C LYS A 23 12.53 3.29 9.10
N ARG A 24 12.88 2.35 9.97
CA ARG A 24 13.41 1.03 9.55
C ARG A 24 12.22 0.12 9.21
N VAL A 25 12.33 -0.63 8.13
CA VAL A 25 11.32 -1.58 7.65
C VAL A 25 11.98 -2.84 7.10
N SER A 26 11.26 -3.95 7.03
CA SER A 26 11.63 -5.12 6.22
C SER A 26 10.89 -5.11 4.87
N LEU A 27 11.31 -5.93 3.92
CA LEU A 27 10.63 -6.06 2.61
C LEU A 27 9.17 -6.51 2.78
N ASN A 28 8.90 -7.36 3.77
CA ASN A 28 7.55 -7.81 4.15
C ASN A 28 6.67 -6.69 4.73
N GLN A 29 7.24 -5.51 5.02
CA GLN A 29 6.52 -4.31 5.47
C GLN A 29 6.41 -3.24 4.36
N VAL A 30 6.94 -3.52 3.16
CA VAL A 30 6.87 -2.64 1.98
C VAL A 30 6.67 -3.50 0.72
N LEU A 31 5.54 -4.21 0.66
CA LEU A 31 5.28 -5.27 -0.32
C LEU A 31 5.43 -4.81 -1.78
N LYS A 32 5.10 -3.55 -2.10
CA LYS A 32 5.34 -2.95 -3.43
C LYS A 32 6.79 -3.02 -3.95
N LEU A 33 7.77 -3.21 -3.06
CA LEU A 33 9.18 -3.38 -3.45
C LEU A 33 9.58 -4.85 -3.67
N LYS A 34 8.75 -5.82 -3.29
CA LYS A 34 9.07 -7.26 -3.40
C LYS A 34 9.37 -7.68 -4.85
N PRO A 35 8.48 -7.50 -5.86
CA PRO A 35 8.76 -7.91 -7.23
C PRO A 35 9.96 -7.15 -7.83
N ILE A 36 10.14 -5.88 -7.45
CA ILE A 36 11.29 -5.07 -7.85
C ILE A 36 12.58 -5.68 -7.33
N ILE A 37 12.67 -5.99 -6.03
CA ILE A 37 13.89 -6.55 -5.42
C ILE A 37 14.14 -7.98 -5.91
N GLU A 38 13.10 -8.76 -6.19
CA GLU A 38 13.22 -10.09 -6.81
C GLU A 38 13.76 -10.00 -8.25
N SER A 39 13.30 -9.03 -9.07
CA SER A 39 13.88 -8.78 -10.39
C SER A 39 15.33 -8.28 -10.30
N ILE A 40 15.62 -7.31 -9.41
CA ILE A 40 16.98 -6.79 -9.18
C ILE A 40 17.95 -7.88 -8.74
N LYS A 41 17.52 -8.84 -7.89
CA LYS A 41 18.34 -9.99 -7.46
C LYS A 41 18.78 -10.90 -8.62
N ASN A 42 18.05 -10.91 -9.74
CA ASN A 42 18.37 -11.71 -10.93
C ASN A 42 19.34 -11.00 -11.92
N ILE A 43 19.67 -9.72 -11.69
CA ILE A 43 20.58 -8.98 -12.57
C ILE A 43 22.01 -9.54 -12.43
N SER A 44 22.56 -10.00 -13.55
CA SER A 44 23.96 -10.42 -13.64
C SER A 44 24.87 -9.23 -13.93
N PRO A 45 26.03 -9.08 -13.24
CA PRO A 45 27.03 -8.09 -13.58
C PRO A 45 27.49 -8.21 -15.04
N ILE A 46 27.51 -7.10 -15.77
CA ILE A 46 28.14 -6.99 -17.08
C ILE A 46 29.61 -6.64 -16.86
N ALA A 47 30.52 -7.32 -17.56
CA ALA A 47 31.95 -7.00 -17.51
C ALA A 47 32.22 -5.66 -18.22
N SER A 48 32.22 -4.56 -17.45
CA SER A 48 32.49 -3.23 -17.98
C SER A 48 33.96 -3.08 -18.36
N ASN A 49 34.23 -2.54 -19.55
CA ASN A 49 35.59 -2.21 -19.99
C ASN A 49 36.17 -0.98 -19.25
N VAL A 50 35.41 -0.37 -18.32
CA VAL A 50 35.82 0.77 -17.50
C VAL A 50 36.57 0.33 -16.23
N ASP A 51 36.42 -0.93 -15.79
CA ASP A 51 37.12 -1.44 -14.61
C ASP A 51 38.62 -1.65 -14.88
N LEU A 52 39.44 -0.68 -14.43
CA LEU A 52 40.91 -0.71 -14.48
C LEU A 52 41.55 -1.74 -13.51
N ARG A 53 40.85 -2.84 -13.21
CA ARG A 53 41.29 -3.95 -12.33
C ARG A 53 40.88 -5.30 -12.91
N PRO A 54 41.71 -5.91 -13.77
CA PRO A 54 41.42 -7.25 -14.30
C PRO A 54 41.43 -8.28 -13.17
N GLY A 55 40.25 -8.77 -12.81
CA GLY A 55 40.07 -9.84 -11.82
C GLY A 55 39.21 -9.52 -10.59
N GLU A 56 38.62 -8.32 -10.46
CA GLU A 56 37.56 -8.14 -9.45
C GLU A 56 36.30 -8.94 -9.84
N THR A 57 35.90 -9.87 -8.99
CA THR A 57 34.62 -10.59 -9.10
C THR A 57 33.55 -9.85 -8.31
N PHE A 58 32.62 -9.19 -9.01
CA PHE A 58 31.45 -8.59 -8.37
C PHE A 58 30.56 -9.67 -7.73
N LEU A 59 30.11 -9.41 -6.50
CA LEU A 59 29.04 -10.17 -5.87
C LEU A 59 27.71 -9.82 -6.55
N GLY A 60 26.86 -10.83 -6.74
CA GLY A 60 25.52 -10.65 -7.29
C GLY A 60 24.60 -9.91 -6.32
N LEU A 61 23.48 -9.40 -6.86
CA LEU A 61 22.48 -8.68 -6.08
C LEU A 61 21.55 -9.60 -5.29
N ASP A 62 21.66 -10.92 -5.50
CA ASP A 62 21.12 -11.97 -4.62
C ASP A 62 21.46 -11.71 -3.14
N ASN A 63 22.64 -11.15 -2.86
CA ASN A 63 23.15 -10.79 -1.52
C ASN A 63 22.53 -9.51 -0.90
N VAL A 64 21.51 -8.89 -1.53
CA VAL A 64 20.72 -7.79 -0.94
C VAL A 64 19.95 -8.27 0.30
N ILE A 65 20.22 -7.65 1.46
CA ILE A 65 19.57 -7.91 2.75
C ILE A 65 18.21 -7.20 2.79
N THR A 66 17.14 -7.97 3.00
CA THR A 66 15.74 -7.54 2.93
C THR A 66 15.13 -7.13 4.26
N ASP A 67 15.77 -7.45 5.39
CA ASP A 67 15.12 -7.41 6.70
C ASP A 67 15.37 -6.10 7.46
N ASN A 68 16.30 -5.28 6.98
CA ASN A 68 16.76 -4.05 7.62
C ASN A 68 16.93 -2.92 6.59
N ILE A 69 15.83 -2.61 5.89
CA ILE A 69 15.74 -1.51 4.93
C ILE A 69 15.57 -0.19 5.70
N ILE A 70 16.24 0.87 5.24
CA ILE A 70 15.99 2.24 5.67
C ILE A 70 15.00 2.88 4.69
N GLN A 71 13.83 3.31 5.16
CA GLN A 71 12.94 4.19 4.40
C GLN A 71 13.07 5.63 4.94
N ILE A 72 13.27 6.57 4.02
CA ILE A 72 13.21 8.02 4.26
C ILE A 72 12.15 8.58 3.32
N THR A 73 11.16 9.28 3.83
CA THR A 73 10.08 9.88 3.04
C THR A 73 10.08 11.39 3.22
N ASP A 74 10.25 12.12 2.12
CA ASP A 74 10.49 13.56 2.12
C ASP A 74 9.21 14.41 2.32
N ASN A 75 9.34 15.73 2.25
CA ASN A 75 8.19 16.64 2.40
C ASN A 75 7.20 16.60 1.22
N ASN A 76 7.58 15.96 0.10
CA ASN A 76 6.73 15.73 -1.07
C ASN A 76 6.11 14.31 -1.06
N ASN A 77 6.27 13.58 0.05
CA ASN A 77 5.88 12.19 0.24
C ASN A 77 6.63 11.17 -0.65
N VAL A 78 7.77 11.56 -1.23
CA VAL A 78 8.61 10.69 -2.06
C VAL A 78 9.53 9.85 -1.17
N SER A 79 9.53 8.53 -1.34
CA SER A 79 10.34 7.63 -0.53
C SER A 79 11.67 7.24 -1.20
N THR A 80 12.76 7.31 -0.45
CA THR A 80 14.03 6.65 -0.77
C THR A 80 14.21 5.45 0.15
N TYR A 81 14.51 4.29 -0.44
CA TYR A 81 14.75 3.03 0.23
C TYR A 81 16.23 2.65 0.09
N THR A 82 16.89 2.33 1.19
CA THR A 82 18.30 1.92 1.21
C THR A 82 18.43 0.53 1.84
N PHE A 83 19.01 -0.38 1.07
CA PHE A 83 19.26 -1.77 1.44
C PHE A 83 20.77 -1.96 1.66
N THR A 84 21.15 -2.92 2.51
CA THR A 84 22.55 -3.36 2.63
C THR A 84 22.78 -4.54 1.68
N ILE A 85 23.91 -4.57 0.96
CA ILE A 85 24.36 -5.77 0.25
C ILE A 85 25.39 -6.45 1.15
N ASP A 86 25.24 -7.76 1.41
CA ASP A 86 26.30 -8.49 2.12
C ASP A 86 27.50 -8.68 1.18
N THR A 87 28.49 -7.83 1.41
CA THR A 87 29.77 -7.81 0.70
C THR A 87 30.82 -8.71 1.34
N ASN A 88 30.50 -9.33 2.49
CA ASN A 88 31.46 -9.92 3.41
C ASN A 88 32.67 -8.98 3.62
N TYR A 89 32.39 -7.75 4.09
CA TYR A 89 33.36 -6.64 4.18
C TYR A 89 34.67 -7.00 4.90
N LYS A 90 34.64 -7.98 5.81
CA LYS A 90 35.80 -8.52 6.53
C LYS A 90 36.81 -9.25 5.61
N THR A 91 36.41 -9.57 4.38
CA THR A 91 37.24 -10.19 3.34
C THR A 91 37.45 -9.29 2.11
N THR A 92 36.45 -8.49 1.74
CA THR A 92 36.47 -7.63 0.54
C THR A 92 37.00 -6.22 0.80
N GLY A 93 36.94 -5.72 2.04
CA GLY A 93 37.44 -4.40 2.43
C GLY A 93 36.55 -3.23 1.99
N TYR A 94 35.36 -3.47 1.47
CA TYR A 94 34.38 -2.44 1.08
C TYR A 94 32.98 -2.78 1.59
N ILE A 95 32.09 -1.78 1.59
CA ILE A 95 30.65 -1.90 1.92
C ILE A 95 29.85 -1.52 0.67
N GLU A 96 28.71 -2.14 0.41
CA GLU A 96 27.79 -1.73 -0.67
C GLU A 96 26.35 -1.56 -0.18
N ASN A 97 25.69 -0.51 -0.69
CA ASN A 97 24.27 -0.27 -0.50
C ASN A 97 23.55 -0.17 -1.84
N LEU A 98 22.40 -0.82 -1.95
CA LEU A 98 21.44 -0.60 -3.03
C LEU A 98 20.47 0.50 -2.59
N HIS A 99 20.30 1.53 -3.42
CA HIS A 99 19.34 2.61 -3.22
C HIS A 99 18.26 2.53 -4.30
N LEU A 100 16.99 2.64 -3.90
CA LEU A 100 15.84 2.86 -4.77
C LEU A 100 15.22 4.20 -4.40
N ILE A 101 15.11 5.11 -5.36
CA ILE A 101 14.39 6.38 -5.24
C ILE A 101 13.05 6.26 -5.98
N GLU A 102 11.94 6.55 -5.31
CA GLU A 102 10.60 6.59 -5.89
C GLU A 102 10.43 7.79 -6.84
N THR A 103 9.90 7.56 -8.04
CA THR A 103 9.73 8.57 -9.11
C THR A 103 8.33 8.48 -9.73
N GLY A 104 7.32 8.77 -8.90
CA GLY A 104 5.91 8.64 -9.29
C GLY A 104 5.48 7.17 -9.30
N SER A 105 5.18 6.63 -10.49
CA SER A 105 4.90 5.19 -10.68
C SER A 105 6.16 4.32 -10.73
N ASN A 106 7.33 4.95 -10.97
CA ASN A 106 8.58 4.27 -11.30
C ASN A 106 9.57 4.38 -10.12
N TYR A 107 10.75 3.75 -10.28
CA TYR A 107 11.87 3.95 -9.36
C TYR A 107 13.18 4.14 -10.14
N ILE A 108 14.15 4.80 -9.53
CA ILE A 108 15.53 4.86 -10.02
C ILE A 108 16.43 4.13 -9.02
N ALA A 109 17.15 3.12 -9.51
CA ALA A 109 17.93 2.21 -8.70
C ALA A 109 19.43 2.30 -9.01
N TYR A 110 20.27 2.34 -7.98
CA TYR A 110 21.73 2.36 -8.13
C TYR A 110 22.43 1.77 -6.90
N ILE A 111 23.69 1.37 -7.07
CA ILE A 111 24.54 0.83 -6.00
C ILE A 111 25.58 1.88 -5.62
N ILE A 112 25.81 2.11 -4.33
CA ILE A 112 26.99 2.84 -3.83
C ILE A 112 27.92 1.86 -3.12
N ARG A 113 29.17 1.78 -3.59
CA ARG A 113 30.30 1.14 -2.90
C ARG A 113 31.05 2.19 -2.08
N TYR A 114 31.35 1.86 -0.83
CA TYR A 114 32.17 2.64 0.09
C TYR A 114 33.46 1.87 0.38
N ILE A 115 34.61 2.48 0.07
CA ILE A 115 35.95 1.90 0.23
C ILE A 115 36.65 2.73 1.33
N PRO A 116 36.53 2.35 2.62
CA PRO A 116 37.10 3.13 3.72
C PRO A 116 38.63 3.20 3.66
N ASP A 117 39.20 4.32 4.09
CA ASP A 117 40.65 4.44 4.25
C ASP A 117 41.15 3.70 5.51
N TYR A 118 42.47 3.54 5.60
CA TYR A 118 43.11 2.81 6.70
C TYR A 118 42.83 3.42 8.09
N ASN A 119 42.69 4.75 8.20
CA ASN A 119 42.46 5.42 9.47
C ASN A 119 41.01 5.24 9.94
N TRP A 120 40.03 5.39 9.02
CA TRP A 120 38.63 5.16 9.35
C TRP A 120 38.36 3.67 9.61
N PHE A 121 38.90 2.76 8.81
CA PHE A 121 38.72 1.32 9.00
C PHE A 121 39.30 0.81 10.33
N ASN A 122 40.42 1.36 10.81
CA ASN A 122 41.03 0.94 12.09
C ASN A 122 40.55 1.76 13.30
N ASN A 123 39.62 2.70 13.13
CA ASN A 123 39.05 3.44 14.26
C ASN A 123 37.99 2.58 14.98
N LEU A 124 38.27 2.22 16.24
CA LEU A 124 37.36 1.42 17.07
C LEU A 124 35.99 2.08 17.27
N ASP A 125 35.90 3.41 17.26
CA ASP A 125 34.61 4.11 17.45
C ASP A 125 33.61 3.87 16.29
N ASN A 126 34.08 3.38 15.14
CA ASN A 126 33.24 2.98 14.00
C ASN A 126 32.65 1.56 14.15
N TYR A 127 32.92 0.85 15.26
CA TYR A 127 32.41 -0.49 15.51
C TYR A 127 31.41 -0.53 16.67
N THR A 128 30.39 -1.37 16.55
CA THR A 128 29.48 -1.67 17.66
C THR A 128 30.20 -2.41 18.80
N PRO A 129 29.64 -2.44 20.02
CA PRO A 129 30.13 -3.32 21.08
C PRO A 129 30.14 -4.82 20.72
N GLU A 130 29.37 -5.23 19.70
CA GLU A 130 29.33 -6.60 19.19
C GLU A 130 30.42 -6.90 18.13
N GLY A 131 31.11 -5.88 17.62
CA GLY A 131 32.16 -6.01 16.60
C GLY A 131 31.69 -5.90 15.15
N ASP A 132 30.54 -5.23 14.93
CA ASP A 132 30.02 -4.93 13.60
C ASP A 132 30.37 -3.50 13.17
N LEU A 133 30.64 -3.30 11.88
CA LEU A 133 31.08 -2.02 11.33
C LEU A 133 29.88 -1.10 11.05
N VAL A 134 29.92 0.13 11.55
CA VAL A 134 28.86 1.14 11.41
C VAL A 134 29.29 2.18 10.37
N LEU A 135 28.56 2.23 9.25
CA LEU A 135 28.77 3.25 8.21
C LEU A 135 28.08 4.57 8.58
N ASP A 136 28.79 5.43 9.31
CA ASP A 136 28.42 6.83 9.52
C ASP A 136 28.99 7.71 8.39
N LEU A 137 28.12 8.21 7.52
CA LEU A 137 28.52 9.06 6.38
C LEU A 137 28.94 10.49 6.76
N SER A 138 28.86 10.88 8.04
CA SER A 138 29.38 12.17 8.54
C SER A 138 30.84 12.09 9.03
N THR A 139 31.31 10.90 9.37
CA THR A 139 32.70 10.65 9.78
C THR A 139 33.50 9.80 8.79
N PHE A 140 32.84 9.16 7.82
CA PHE A 140 33.46 8.34 6.76
C PHE A 140 34.62 9.06 6.04
N GLN A 141 35.77 8.38 5.99
CA GLN A 141 36.94 8.77 5.20
C GLN A 141 37.35 7.58 4.34
N GLY A 142 37.58 7.84 3.05
CA GLY A 142 37.74 6.82 2.02
C GLY A 142 37.05 7.21 0.71
N ASP A 143 37.07 6.29 -0.25
CA ASP A 143 36.50 6.49 -1.58
C ASP A 143 35.05 5.99 -1.68
N LYS A 144 34.30 6.56 -2.63
CA LYS A 144 32.94 6.16 -3.00
C LYS A 144 32.87 5.88 -4.51
N ILE A 145 32.10 4.87 -4.91
CA ILE A 145 31.80 4.53 -6.31
C ILE A 145 30.29 4.32 -6.47
N LYS A 146 29.67 4.93 -7.47
CA LYS A 146 28.27 4.73 -7.85
C LYS A 146 28.22 3.86 -9.10
N TYR A 147 27.42 2.79 -9.06
CA TYR A 147 27.22 1.86 -10.17
C TYR A 147 25.74 1.79 -10.60
N SER A 148 25.50 1.44 -11.87
CA SER A 148 24.24 0.84 -12.30
C SER A 148 24.05 -0.54 -11.65
N LEU A 149 22.86 -1.14 -11.80
CA LEU A 149 22.61 -2.48 -11.29
C LEU A 149 23.44 -3.55 -12.02
N GLU A 150 23.72 -3.33 -13.31
CA GLU A 150 24.61 -4.16 -14.14
C GLU A 150 26.11 -4.00 -13.80
N ARG A 151 26.45 -3.21 -12.78
CA ARG A 151 27.82 -2.83 -12.36
C ARG A 151 28.57 -1.91 -13.31
N GLU A 152 27.90 -1.14 -14.18
CA GLU A 152 28.57 -0.06 -14.91
C GLU A 152 28.87 1.14 -13.99
N VAL A 153 30.09 1.69 -14.05
CA VAL A 153 30.50 2.85 -13.22
C VAL A 153 29.81 4.13 -13.70
N ILE A 154 28.89 4.66 -12.90
CA ILE A 154 28.24 5.96 -13.12
C ILE A 154 29.16 7.10 -12.64
N TRP A 155 29.84 6.91 -11.51
CA TRP A 155 30.63 7.97 -10.85
C TRP A 155 31.61 7.38 -9.81
N THR A 156 32.73 8.07 -9.55
CA THR A 156 33.70 7.67 -8.52
C THR A 156 34.45 8.88 -7.94
N THR A 157 34.86 8.79 -6.67
CA THR A 157 35.82 9.74 -6.07
C THR A 157 37.28 9.43 -6.42
N ILE A 158 37.58 8.20 -6.86
CA ILE A 158 38.93 7.77 -7.21
C ILE A 158 39.37 8.58 -8.45
N PRO A 159 40.47 9.35 -8.38
CA PRO A 159 40.87 10.22 -9.48
C PRO A 159 41.29 9.41 -10.70
N VAL A 160 40.54 9.55 -11.80
CA VAL A 160 40.86 8.93 -13.09
C VAL A 160 41.93 9.72 -13.84
N ASP A 161 42.98 9.04 -14.28
CA ASP A 161 44.17 9.65 -14.87
C ASP A 161 44.00 9.89 -16.39
N THR A 162 42.99 10.67 -16.80
CA THR A 162 42.97 11.46 -18.05
C THR A 162 41.83 12.47 -18.13
N ALA A 163 42.01 13.50 -18.96
CA ALA A 163 41.22 14.74 -18.94
C ALA A 163 39.91 14.72 -19.74
N ARG A 164 39.01 15.65 -19.34
CA ARG A 164 37.68 16.00 -19.88
C ARG A 164 36.53 15.16 -19.33
N GLY A 165 35.87 15.75 -18.35
CA GLY A 165 34.69 15.24 -17.65
C GLY A 165 33.90 16.38 -17.00
N GLY A 166 32.70 16.06 -16.51
CA GLY A 166 31.87 16.95 -15.68
C GLY A 166 32.10 16.72 -14.19
N TRP A 167 31.64 17.63 -13.35
CA TRP A 167 31.49 17.37 -11.91
C TRP A 167 30.05 16.91 -11.66
N ILE A 168 29.86 15.85 -10.89
CA ILE A 168 28.55 15.38 -10.42
C ILE A 168 28.59 15.35 -8.90
N GLU A 169 27.58 15.96 -8.25
CA GLU A 169 27.33 15.81 -6.81
C GLU A 169 26.33 14.68 -6.57
N VAL A 170 26.72 13.70 -5.74
CA VAL A 170 25.86 12.58 -5.32
C VAL A 170 25.59 12.71 -3.83
N CYS A 171 24.32 12.84 -3.48
CA CYS A 171 23.86 12.87 -2.09
C CYS A 171 23.44 11.49 -1.60
N THR A 172 24.06 11.04 -0.51
CA THR A 172 23.84 9.74 0.14
C THR A 172 23.26 9.93 1.54
N PHE A 173 22.41 9.01 2.00
CA PHE A 173 21.76 9.07 3.31
C PHE A 173 22.05 7.81 4.12
N SER A 174 22.26 7.96 5.42
CA SER A 174 22.48 6.86 6.37
C SER A 174 21.77 7.13 7.70
N SER A 175 21.40 6.06 8.42
CA SER A 175 20.92 6.15 9.80
C SER A 175 21.99 5.65 10.76
N VAL A 176 22.62 6.55 11.50
CA VAL A 176 23.59 6.20 12.53
C VAL A 176 22.83 5.83 13.79
N ALA A 177 23.10 4.67 14.38
CA ALA A 177 22.57 4.34 15.69
C ALA A 177 23.24 5.22 16.75
N THR A 178 22.47 5.69 17.72
CA THR A 178 22.98 6.48 18.86
C THR A 178 22.67 5.79 20.17
N CYS A 179 23.35 6.20 21.25
CA CYS A 179 23.06 5.79 22.60
C CYS A 179 23.17 6.98 23.57
N ASP A 180 22.48 6.88 24.71
CA ASP A 180 22.77 7.76 25.84
C ASP A 180 24.05 7.28 26.55
N TYR A 181 24.97 8.21 26.82
CA TYR A 181 26.16 7.98 27.63
C TYR A 181 26.45 9.24 28.48
N GLY A 182 25.83 9.30 29.64
CA GLY A 182 26.01 10.39 30.62
C GLY A 182 24.83 11.35 30.65
N THR A 183 24.95 12.49 29.97
CA THR A 183 23.87 13.49 29.80
C THR A 183 23.80 14.00 28.37
N SER A 184 24.24 13.18 27.42
CA SER A 184 24.43 13.55 26.01
C SER A 184 24.33 12.33 25.11
N ILE A 185 23.66 12.52 23.97
CA ILE A 185 23.48 11.49 22.95
C ILE A 185 24.78 11.40 22.14
N HIS A 186 25.31 10.19 22.00
CA HIS A 186 26.51 9.88 21.24
C HIS A 186 26.25 8.77 20.21
N ASP A 187 27.08 8.70 19.17
CA ASP A 187 26.97 7.66 18.13
C ASP A 187 27.44 6.29 18.65
N ARG A 188 26.91 5.20 18.09
CA ARG A 188 26.96 3.84 18.68
C ARG A 188 28.30 3.11 18.52
N GLY A 189 29.35 3.64 19.16
CA GLY A 189 30.66 2.99 19.29
C GLY A 189 30.78 2.01 20.48
N PRO A 190 31.98 1.47 20.75
CA PRO A 190 32.21 0.41 21.75
C PRO A 190 32.02 0.82 23.22
N ARG A 191 31.74 2.10 23.48
CA ARG A 191 31.55 2.67 24.83
C ARG A 191 30.08 2.89 25.22
N CYS A 192 29.13 2.53 24.35
CA CYS A 192 27.72 2.68 24.65
C CYS A 192 27.26 1.87 25.88
N GLY A 193 26.40 2.49 26.69
CA GLY A 193 25.82 1.88 27.89
C GLY A 193 24.55 2.60 28.31
N GLY A 194 23.49 2.48 27.51
CA GLY A 194 22.21 3.16 27.70
C GLY A 194 21.17 2.77 26.65
N SER A 195 20.03 3.44 26.66
CA SER A 195 18.99 3.28 25.63
C SER A 195 19.50 3.65 24.24
N LEU A 196 19.03 2.93 23.21
CA LEU A 196 19.41 3.16 21.82
C LEU A 196 18.44 4.12 21.12
N GLY A 197 18.98 5.00 20.29
CA GLY A 197 18.26 5.86 19.36
C GLY A 197 18.86 5.80 17.95
N THR A 198 18.44 6.70 17.06
CA THR A 198 19.03 6.86 15.72
C THR A 198 19.10 8.32 15.30
N ARG A 199 20.10 8.68 14.49
CA ARG A 199 20.27 9.99 13.85
C ARG A 199 20.36 9.81 12.33
N LEU A 200 19.60 10.62 11.57
CA LEU A 200 19.73 10.70 10.12
C LEU A 200 20.98 11.53 9.75
N VAL A 201 21.75 11.06 8.78
CA VAL A 201 22.92 11.75 8.24
C VAL A 201 22.83 11.78 6.70
N LYS A 202 22.72 12.99 6.13
CA LYS A 202 22.92 13.26 4.69
C LYS A 202 24.40 13.59 4.47
N SER A 203 25.00 12.98 3.46
CA SER A 203 26.40 13.18 3.05
C SER A 203 26.46 13.30 1.53
N CYS A 204 26.72 14.51 1.04
CA CYS A 204 26.88 14.78 -0.39
C CYS A 204 28.37 14.79 -0.77
N SER A 205 28.67 14.42 -2.01
CA SER A 205 30.05 14.30 -2.47
C SER A 205 30.13 14.59 -3.96
N SER A 206 30.97 15.56 -4.34
CA SER A 206 31.20 15.95 -5.73
C SER A 206 32.49 15.31 -6.28
N ALA A 207 32.44 14.69 -7.45
CA ALA A 207 33.62 14.16 -8.15
C ALA A 207 33.47 14.20 -9.68
N TYR A 208 34.55 13.86 -10.39
CA TYR A 208 34.77 14.19 -11.81
C TYR A 208 34.62 12.96 -12.72
N THR A 209 33.69 12.99 -13.67
CA THR A 209 33.37 11.86 -14.57
C THR A 209 33.92 12.07 -15.98
N GLY A 210 35.05 11.43 -16.29
CA GLY A 210 35.70 11.52 -17.61
C GLY A 210 35.22 10.46 -18.60
N SER A 211 34.82 10.86 -19.82
CA SER A 211 34.46 9.95 -20.90
C SER A 211 35.63 9.74 -21.87
N GLY A 212 36.22 8.54 -21.84
CA GLY A 212 37.44 8.23 -22.58
C GLY A 212 37.23 8.13 -24.09
N SER A 213 37.90 8.98 -24.87
CA SER A 213 38.01 8.83 -26.33
C SER A 213 39.32 8.13 -26.71
N GLY A 214 39.20 6.89 -27.18
CA GLY A 214 40.31 6.12 -27.74
C GLY A 214 40.87 6.77 -29.01
N TRP A 215 42.19 6.69 -29.21
CA TRP A 215 42.87 7.36 -30.32
C TRP A 215 42.60 6.64 -31.65
N GLY A 216 42.03 7.36 -32.63
CA GLY A 216 41.88 6.94 -34.02
C GLY A 216 42.31 8.06 -34.97
N ASN A 217 43.12 7.73 -35.98
CA ASN A 217 43.68 8.72 -36.91
C ASN A 217 42.70 9.13 -38.02
N GLU A 218 42.74 10.42 -38.35
CA GLU A 218 42.57 11.05 -39.67
C GLU A 218 41.61 10.41 -40.71
N GLY A 219 40.48 11.09 -40.96
CA GLY A 219 40.01 11.36 -42.33
C GLY A 219 38.64 10.82 -42.74
N GLY A 220 37.66 11.72 -42.98
CA GLY A 220 36.41 11.40 -43.69
C GLY A 220 35.22 12.30 -43.38
N ASP A 221 35.15 13.47 -44.03
CA ASP A 221 34.02 14.42 -44.21
C ASP A 221 32.95 14.65 -43.10
N ASP A 222 32.74 15.93 -42.78
CA ASP A 222 31.58 16.42 -42.04
C ASP A 222 30.25 16.17 -42.77
N THR A 223 29.25 15.65 -42.05
CA THR A 223 27.90 16.25 -42.13
C THR A 223 27.44 16.61 -40.71
N SER A 224 27.33 17.91 -40.45
CA SER A 224 27.10 18.44 -39.11
C SER A 224 25.64 18.36 -38.69
N ASN A 225 25.41 17.85 -37.48
CA ASN A 225 24.33 18.36 -36.64
C ASN A 225 24.74 18.23 -35.16
N GLY A 226 25.36 19.29 -34.64
CA GLY A 226 25.87 19.34 -33.28
C GLY A 226 24.75 19.47 -32.25
N GLY A 227 24.34 18.36 -31.65
CA GLY A 227 23.56 18.35 -30.42
C GLY A 227 24.42 18.80 -29.24
N GLY A 228 24.50 20.11 -28.99
CA GLY A 228 25.16 20.62 -27.79
C GLY A 228 24.35 20.25 -26.54
N TYR A 229 24.87 19.34 -25.71
CA TYR A 229 24.25 18.99 -24.43
C TYR A 229 24.09 20.25 -23.58
N ALA A 230 22.85 20.63 -23.29
CA ALA A 230 22.55 21.74 -22.40
C ALA A 230 22.92 21.34 -20.97
N SER A 231 23.81 22.11 -20.33
CA SER A 231 24.09 21.97 -18.90
C SER A 231 22.84 22.35 -18.10
N ASN A 232 22.09 21.34 -17.65
CA ASN A 232 20.86 21.51 -16.88
C ASN A 232 21.07 20.97 -15.47
N ASN A 233 21.48 21.85 -14.57
CA ASN A 233 22.03 21.55 -13.23
C ASN A 233 21.02 20.94 -12.22
N ASN A 234 19.94 20.33 -12.71
CA ASN A 234 18.86 19.73 -11.92
C ASN A 234 18.68 18.23 -12.19
N CYS A 235 19.41 17.64 -13.16
CA CYS A 235 19.28 16.21 -13.52
C CYS A 235 20.30 15.30 -12.80
N GLU A 236 21.11 15.85 -11.90
CA GLU A 236 22.38 15.24 -11.46
C GLU A 236 22.22 14.26 -10.29
N GLU A 237 21.30 14.51 -9.35
CA GLU A 237 21.06 13.64 -8.19
C GLU A 237 20.39 12.28 -8.56
N VAL A 238 19.72 12.20 -9.71
CA VAL A 238 18.77 11.11 -10.08
C VAL A 238 19.26 10.16 -11.17
N THR A 239 20.57 10.00 -11.34
CA THR A 239 21.14 9.00 -12.28
C THR A 239 21.07 7.56 -11.73
N GLY A 240 20.67 6.58 -12.53
CA GLY A 240 20.63 5.15 -12.13
C GLY A 240 20.00 4.25 -13.20
N THR A 241 19.84 2.96 -12.92
CA THR A 241 19.01 2.05 -13.73
C THR A 241 17.54 2.38 -13.47
N LEU A 242 16.75 2.61 -14.52
CA LEU A 242 15.32 2.88 -14.39
C LEU A 242 14.56 1.58 -14.10
N ILE A 243 13.71 1.58 -13.08
CA ILE A 243 12.72 0.53 -12.82
C ILE A 243 11.36 1.03 -13.27
N GLN A 244 10.76 0.33 -14.23
CA GLN A 244 9.41 0.56 -14.71
C GLN A 244 8.67 -0.79 -14.76
N ASP A 245 7.39 -0.82 -14.40
CA ASP A 245 6.57 -2.05 -14.44
C ASP A 245 7.21 -3.21 -13.64
N SER A 246 7.83 -2.85 -12.51
CA SER A 246 8.69 -3.68 -11.64
C SER A 246 9.96 -4.30 -12.28
N GLN A 247 10.31 -3.94 -13.51
CA GLN A 247 11.48 -4.46 -14.22
C GLN A 247 12.58 -3.40 -14.42
N PRO A 248 13.87 -3.79 -14.34
CA PRO A 248 14.99 -2.94 -14.69
C PRO A 248 15.06 -2.75 -16.22
N ILE A 249 14.81 -1.53 -16.69
CA ILE A 249 15.12 -1.12 -18.06
C ILE A 249 16.64 -0.91 -18.12
N SER A 250 17.33 -1.76 -18.88
CA SER A 250 18.79 -1.75 -18.93
C SER A 250 19.36 -0.47 -19.54
N GLY A 251 20.47 -0.01 -18.95
CA GLY A 251 21.08 1.29 -19.21
C GLY A 251 20.87 2.29 -18.07
N VAL A 252 21.67 3.36 -18.08
CA VAL A 252 21.55 4.45 -17.11
C VAL A 252 20.53 5.46 -17.64
N ASP A 253 19.48 5.75 -16.87
CA ASP A 253 18.65 6.93 -17.07
C ASP A 253 19.45 8.18 -16.66
N THR A 254 20.23 8.67 -17.61
CA THR A 254 20.73 10.03 -17.60
C THR A 254 19.64 10.92 -18.19
N GLY A 255 18.88 11.61 -17.34
CA GLY A 255 17.72 12.44 -17.71
C GLY A 255 18.04 13.67 -18.58
N CYS A 256 18.55 13.46 -19.80
CA CYS A 256 18.84 14.44 -20.83
C CYS A 256 18.96 13.78 -22.23
N ALA A 257 17.81 13.35 -22.77
CA ALA A 257 17.54 12.88 -24.13
C ALA A 257 17.85 11.39 -24.50
N VAL A 258 16.93 10.84 -25.28
CA VAL A 258 16.80 9.43 -25.72
C VAL A 258 17.97 8.85 -26.52
N ASN A 259 18.17 7.54 -26.39
CA ASN A 259 18.94 6.73 -27.34
C ASN A 259 18.08 5.61 -27.95
N ASN A 260 17.55 5.87 -29.15
CA ASN A 260 16.81 4.88 -29.95
C ASN A 260 17.77 3.93 -30.70
N VAL A 261 18.47 3.04 -30.00
CA VAL A 261 19.20 1.92 -30.64
C VAL A 261 18.87 0.60 -29.96
N THR A 262 18.22 -0.27 -30.72
CA THR A 262 17.54 -1.48 -30.26
C THR A 262 18.46 -2.60 -29.76
N GLY A 263 18.32 -2.98 -28.50
CA GLY A 263 18.43 -4.37 -28.03
C GLY A 263 17.08 -5.10 -28.04
N VAL A 264 16.17 -4.70 -28.93
CA VAL A 264 14.73 -4.95 -28.85
C VAL A 264 14.32 -6.17 -29.67
N ILE A 265 13.75 -7.18 -29.00
CA ILE A 265 12.71 -8.00 -29.64
C ILE A 265 11.44 -7.16 -29.64
N ALA A 266 10.98 -6.77 -30.83
CA ALA A 266 9.74 -6.02 -30.96
C ALA A 266 8.54 -6.99 -30.86
N ILE A 267 8.12 -7.30 -29.64
CA ILE A 267 6.74 -7.76 -29.40
C ILE A 267 5.87 -6.51 -29.40
N GLY A 268 5.16 -6.29 -30.51
CA GLY A 268 4.11 -5.29 -30.58
C GLY A 268 2.82 -5.84 -29.98
N VAL A 269 2.05 -4.97 -29.30
CA VAL A 269 0.97 -5.33 -28.35
C VAL A 269 1.54 -5.89 -27.04
N LEU A 270 0.93 -5.53 -25.90
CA LEU A 270 1.13 -6.28 -24.65
C LEU A 270 0.52 -7.67 -24.86
N ASP A 271 1.35 -8.66 -25.14
CA ASP A 271 0.86 -10.02 -25.30
C ASP A 271 0.52 -10.61 -23.92
N CYS A 272 -0.64 -11.24 -23.81
CA CYS A 272 -1.29 -11.61 -22.55
C CYS A 272 -0.73 -12.94 -22.00
N ILE A 273 0.59 -12.99 -21.80
CA ILE A 273 1.35 -14.23 -21.57
C ILE A 273 0.95 -14.96 -20.28
N SER A 274 0.64 -14.24 -19.19
CA SER A 274 0.13 -14.82 -17.94
C SER A 274 -1.30 -15.36 -18.04
N LEU A 275 -2.05 -14.95 -19.07
CA LEU A 275 -3.50 -15.04 -19.08
C LEU A 275 -4.01 -16.46 -19.39
N GLN A 276 -3.28 -17.23 -20.20
CA GLN A 276 -3.57 -18.66 -20.36
C GLN A 276 -3.41 -19.41 -19.02
N GLN A 277 -2.39 -19.08 -18.22
CA GLN A 277 -2.22 -19.67 -16.89
C GLN A 277 -3.34 -19.26 -15.94
N VAL A 278 -3.75 -17.98 -15.90
CA VAL A 278 -4.89 -17.51 -15.08
C VAL A 278 -6.19 -18.23 -15.48
N ALA A 279 -6.49 -18.30 -16.79
CA ALA A 279 -7.71 -18.92 -17.29
C ALA A 279 -7.76 -20.43 -17.05
N GLU A 280 -6.64 -21.14 -17.22
CA GLU A 280 -6.53 -22.59 -16.95
C GLU A 280 -6.56 -22.89 -15.43
N THR A 281 -5.90 -22.07 -14.61
CA THR A 281 -5.84 -22.25 -13.14
C THR A 281 -7.19 -22.01 -12.48
N LEU A 282 -7.89 -20.95 -12.87
CA LEU A 282 -9.20 -20.64 -12.33
C LEU A 282 -10.33 -21.45 -12.98
N VAL A 283 -10.12 -22.00 -14.19
CA VAL A 283 -11.18 -22.60 -15.01
C VAL A 283 -12.28 -21.57 -15.30
N LEU A 284 -11.87 -20.42 -15.85
CA LEU A 284 -12.79 -19.34 -16.25
C LEU A 284 -13.65 -19.76 -17.45
N ASP A 285 -14.83 -19.14 -17.59
CA ASP A 285 -15.64 -19.33 -18.80
C ASP A 285 -15.01 -18.57 -20.01
N PRO A 286 -15.33 -18.97 -21.25
CA PRO A 286 -14.70 -18.37 -22.44
C PRO A 286 -14.96 -16.87 -22.65
N ILE A 287 -16.05 -16.32 -22.12
CA ILE A 287 -16.37 -14.89 -22.23
C ILE A 287 -15.46 -14.10 -21.30
N LEU A 288 -15.41 -14.47 -20.01
CA LEU A 288 -14.54 -13.86 -19.02
C LEU A 288 -13.06 -13.99 -19.42
N ALA A 289 -12.64 -15.20 -19.80
CA ALA A 289 -11.28 -15.45 -20.29
C ALA A 289 -10.91 -14.65 -21.55
N SER A 290 -11.87 -14.37 -22.44
CA SER A 290 -11.64 -13.53 -23.63
C SER A 290 -11.66 -12.03 -23.31
N CYS A 291 -12.40 -11.61 -22.29
CA CYS A 291 -12.52 -10.20 -21.90
C CYS A 291 -11.27 -9.71 -21.16
N LEU A 292 -10.61 -10.57 -20.37
CA LEU A 292 -9.32 -10.23 -19.74
C LEU A 292 -8.22 -9.96 -20.79
N GLN A 293 -8.34 -10.50 -22.02
CA GLN A 293 -7.36 -10.34 -23.12
C GLN A 293 -7.41 -8.95 -23.78
N GLU A 294 -8.28 -8.04 -23.34
CA GLU A 294 -8.32 -6.67 -23.86
C GLU A 294 -7.06 -5.89 -23.44
N PRO A 295 -6.32 -5.23 -24.37
CA PRO A 295 -5.03 -4.62 -24.08
C PRO A 295 -5.00 -3.55 -22.96
N ASN A 296 -6.15 -2.99 -22.59
CA ASN A 296 -6.30 -2.05 -21.49
C ASN A 296 -6.44 -2.73 -20.10
N LYS A 297 -6.64 -4.05 -20.03
CA LYS A 297 -6.78 -4.82 -18.78
C LYS A 297 -5.50 -5.55 -18.35
N CYS A 298 -4.49 -5.61 -19.22
CA CYS A 298 -3.24 -6.35 -19.00
C CYS A 298 -2.52 -6.03 -17.66
N ALA A 299 -2.57 -4.78 -17.19
CA ALA A 299 -1.92 -4.38 -15.93
C ALA A 299 -2.60 -5.04 -14.70
N ALA A 300 -3.93 -4.99 -14.63
CA ALA A 300 -4.68 -5.62 -13.55
C ALA A 300 -4.68 -7.16 -13.67
N VAL A 301 -4.63 -7.71 -14.89
CA VAL A 301 -4.38 -9.14 -15.12
C VAL A 301 -3.00 -9.56 -14.60
N GLY A 302 -1.99 -8.70 -14.70
CA GLY A 302 -0.67 -8.90 -14.06
C GLY A 302 -0.79 -9.04 -12.55
N GLN A 303 -1.47 -8.09 -11.89
CA GLN A 303 -1.71 -8.14 -10.45
C GLN A 303 -2.51 -9.37 -10.00
N LEU A 304 -3.51 -9.79 -10.80
CA LEU A 304 -4.26 -11.04 -10.57
C LEU A 304 -3.38 -12.29 -10.71
N TYR A 305 -2.43 -12.30 -11.64
CA TYR A 305 -1.45 -13.39 -11.78
C TYR A 305 -0.47 -13.44 -10.59
N ASP A 306 0.12 -12.30 -10.22
CA ASP A 306 1.02 -12.18 -9.07
C ASP A 306 0.31 -12.59 -7.75
N TYR A 307 -0.96 -12.22 -7.61
CA TYR A 307 -1.81 -12.66 -6.51
C TYR A 307 -2.01 -14.20 -6.50
N LEU A 308 -2.21 -14.82 -7.65
CA LEU A 308 -2.42 -16.27 -7.77
C LEU A 308 -1.15 -17.09 -7.52
N GLU A 309 0.01 -16.63 -7.99
CA GLU A 309 1.30 -17.26 -7.66
C GLU A 309 1.61 -17.16 -6.16
N ALA A 310 1.21 -16.06 -5.51
CA ALA A 310 1.33 -15.90 -4.06
C ALA A 310 0.28 -16.70 -3.26
N ASN A 311 -0.94 -16.85 -3.78
CA ASN A 311 -2.10 -17.41 -3.08
C ASN A 311 -2.82 -18.50 -3.92
N PRO A 312 -2.16 -19.62 -4.28
CA PRO A 312 -2.70 -20.60 -5.24
C PRO A 312 -3.95 -21.37 -4.77
N SER A 313 -4.37 -21.21 -3.50
CA SER A 313 -5.65 -21.71 -2.97
C SER A 313 -6.83 -20.77 -3.20
N GLU A 314 -6.59 -19.46 -3.31
CA GLU A 314 -7.61 -18.39 -3.22
C GLU A 314 -8.35 -18.15 -4.54
N THR A 315 -8.73 -19.26 -5.19
CA THR A 315 -9.41 -19.29 -6.49
C THR A 315 -10.81 -18.69 -6.47
N ALA A 316 -11.41 -18.45 -5.30
CA ALA A 316 -12.70 -17.77 -5.14
C ALA A 316 -12.54 -16.26 -5.34
N PHE A 317 -11.70 -15.59 -4.54
CA PHE A 317 -11.37 -14.18 -4.73
C PHE A 317 -10.83 -13.92 -6.13
N ALA A 318 -9.90 -14.73 -6.61
CA ALA A 318 -9.30 -14.54 -7.93
C ALA A 318 -10.31 -14.65 -9.09
N LYS A 319 -11.44 -15.37 -8.93
CA LYS A 319 -12.56 -15.35 -9.91
C LYS A 319 -13.38 -14.08 -9.83
N ALA A 320 -13.69 -13.60 -8.64
CA ALA A 320 -14.43 -12.36 -8.46
C ALA A 320 -13.58 -11.15 -8.93
N ALA A 321 -12.28 -11.14 -8.63
CA ALA A 321 -11.31 -10.18 -9.14
C ALA A 321 -11.18 -10.23 -10.68
N ALA A 322 -11.14 -11.43 -11.28
CA ALA A 322 -11.18 -11.57 -12.73
C ALA A 322 -12.45 -10.93 -13.33
N GLN A 323 -13.61 -11.13 -12.72
CA GLN A 323 -14.86 -10.52 -13.17
C GLN A 323 -14.84 -8.99 -13.02
N ALA A 324 -14.42 -8.47 -11.85
CA ALA A 324 -14.30 -7.04 -11.58
C ALA A 324 -13.39 -6.32 -12.59
N ILE A 325 -12.19 -6.86 -12.85
CA ILE A 325 -11.27 -6.36 -13.89
C ILE A 325 -11.93 -6.32 -15.27
N CYS A 326 -12.83 -7.25 -15.53
CA CYS A 326 -13.55 -7.35 -16.80
C CYS A 326 -14.71 -6.38 -16.94
N GLU A 327 -15.40 -6.09 -15.84
CA GLU A 327 -16.48 -5.10 -15.75
C GLU A 327 -15.91 -3.67 -15.78
N GLY A 328 -14.70 -3.47 -15.26
CA GLY A 328 -13.91 -2.24 -15.35
C GLY A 328 -13.45 -1.69 -13.99
N GLU A 329 -13.58 -2.49 -12.93
CA GLU A 329 -13.60 -2.07 -11.54
C GLU A 329 -12.25 -2.21 -10.82
N ASP A 330 -12.06 -1.45 -9.75
CA ASP A 330 -10.85 -1.51 -8.93
C ASP A 330 -10.83 -2.76 -8.01
N VAL A 331 -9.70 -3.47 -8.02
CA VAL A 331 -9.42 -4.62 -7.14
C VAL A 331 -8.22 -4.32 -6.26
N ASP A 332 -8.42 -4.30 -4.94
CA ASP A 332 -7.34 -4.22 -3.97
C ASP A 332 -6.86 -5.62 -3.60
N PHE A 333 -5.69 -6.00 -4.11
CA PHE A 333 -5.05 -7.29 -3.86
C PHE A 333 -4.28 -7.35 -2.52
N GLU A 334 -4.07 -6.24 -1.80
CA GLU A 334 -3.45 -6.24 -0.46
C GLU A 334 -4.50 -6.50 0.64
N ASP A 335 -5.60 -5.75 0.64
CA ASP A 335 -6.72 -5.91 1.59
C ASP A 335 -7.75 -6.99 1.13
N GLN A 336 -7.62 -7.54 -0.09
CA GLN A 336 -8.56 -8.48 -0.74
C GLN A 336 -10.00 -7.96 -0.85
N ILE A 337 -10.16 -6.75 -1.40
CA ILE A 337 -11.45 -6.07 -1.55
C ILE A 337 -11.68 -5.70 -3.02
N ILE A 338 -12.87 -6.01 -3.54
CA ILE A 338 -13.37 -5.48 -4.82
C ILE A 338 -14.16 -4.20 -4.52
N ASN A 339 -13.91 -3.12 -5.26
CA ASN A 339 -14.46 -1.81 -4.94
C ASN A 339 -15.01 -1.08 -6.18
N GLU A 340 -16.28 -1.33 -6.45
CA GLU A 340 -17.10 -0.81 -7.55
C GLU A 340 -17.88 0.44 -7.08
N LEU A 341 -17.22 1.27 -6.28
CA LEU A 341 -17.73 2.54 -5.80
C LEU A 341 -17.10 3.67 -6.61
N GLU A 342 -17.94 4.56 -7.13
CA GLU A 342 -17.52 5.74 -7.88
C GLU A 342 -17.69 7.05 -7.08
N GLU A 343 -17.19 8.14 -7.65
CA GLU A 343 -17.43 9.53 -7.23
C GLU A 343 -17.32 9.74 -5.70
N LYS A 344 -18.43 10.13 -5.07
CA LYS A 344 -18.55 10.45 -3.66
C LYS A 344 -18.53 9.21 -2.77
N ALA A 345 -19.06 8.07 -3.22
CA ALA A 345 -18.96 6.82 -2.47
C ALA A 345 -17.50 6.39 -2.35
N LEU A 346 -16.73 6.49 -3.43
CA LEU A 346 -15.30 6.21 -3.46
C LEU A 346 -14.51 7.13 -2.52
N CYS A 347 -14.74 8.44 -2.60
CA CYS A 347 -14.08 9.42 -1.74
C CYS A 347 -14.36 9.17 -0.24
N VAL A 348 -15.61 8.89 0.13
CA VAL A 348 -15.99 8.57 1.53
C VAL A 348 -15.38 7.23 1.98
N TYR A 349 -15.39 6.20 1.11
CA TYR A 349 -14.74 4.91 1.38
C TYR A 349 -13.21 5.06 1.57
N ASN A 350 -12.54 5.83 0.71
CA ASN A 350 -11.11 6.07 0.79
C ASN A 350 -10.73 6.82 2.07
N LYS A 351 -11.53 7.79 2.49
CA LYS A 351 -11.36 8.47 3.79
C LYS A 351 -11.56 7.52 4.98
N LEU A 352 -12.54 6.62 4.93
CA LEU A 352 -12.70 5.55 5.92
C LEU A 352 -11.50 4.59 5.94
N LYS A 353 -11.01 4.15 4.77
CA LYS A 353 -9.85 3.26 4.63
C LYS A 353 -8.53 3.91 5.10
N ALA A 354 -8.41 5.23 4.99
CA ALA A 354 -7.28 6.01 5.49
C ALA A 354 -7.28 6.20 7.02
N LEU A 355 -8.35 5.85 7.74
CA LEU A 355 -8.40 6.00 9.20
C LEU A 355 -7.35 5.13 9.90
N SER A 356 -6.74 5.72 10.92
CA SER A 356 -5.50 5.23 11.55
C SER A 356 -5.63 3.85 12.21
N PHE A 357 -6.84 3.52 12.69
CA PHE A 357 -7.06 2.30 13.47
C PHE A 357 -8.45 1.69 13.28
N SER A 358 -9.53 2.45 13.47
CA SER A 358 -10.85 1.86 13.79
C SER A 358 -11.59 1.21 12.61
N PHE A 359 -11.72 1.89 11.47
CA PHE A 359 -12.34 1.31 10.28
C PHE A 359 -11.43 0.27 9.61
N LYS A 360 -10.14 0.57 9.42
CA LYS A 360 -9.22 -0.40 8.78
C LYS A 360 -9.16 -1.72 9.57
N ASN A 361 -9.10 -1.70 10.90
CA ASN A 361 -9.18 -2.94 11.71
C ASN A 361 -10.55 -3.67 11.66
N SER A 362 -11.58 -3.07 11.05
CA SER A 362 -12.87 -3.71 10.79
C SER A 362 -12.90 -4.43 9.44
N ILE A 363 -12.36 -3.82 8.38
CA ILE A 363 -12.19 -4.47 7.05
C ILE A 363 -11.03 -5.46 7.02
N LYS A 364 -10.00 -5.31 7.87
CA LYS A 364 -8.91 -6.29 8.04
C LYS A 364 -9.32 -7.71 8.42
N LYS A 365 -10.59 -7.92 8.80
CA LYS A 365 -11.15 -9.22 9.15
C LYS A 365 -11.47 -10.09 7.92
N PHE A 366 -11.27 -9.53 6.73
CA PHE A 366 -11.48 -10.10 5.41
C PHE A 366 -10.15 -10.20 4.60
N ASP A 367 -9.03 -9.76 5.19
CA ASP A 367 -7.68 -9.84 4.62
C ASP A 367 -7.14 -11.30 4.52
N GLY A 368 -6.15 -11.47 3.66
CA GLY A 368 -5.61 -12.75 3.19
C GLY A 368 -4.93 -13.71 4.17
N GLU A 369 -4.73 -13.40 5.46
CA GLU A 369 -4.02 -14.35 6.35
C GLU A 369 -4.84 -15.64 6.64
N PHE A 370 -6.18 -15.56 6.70
CA PHE A 370 -7.12 -16.68 6.55
C PHE A 370 -8.57 -16.13 6.39
N PRO A 371 -8.92 -15.56 5.21
CA PRO A 371 -10.24 -15.03 4.97
C PRO A 371 -11.26 -16.17 4.86
N VAL A 372 -12.26 -16.17 5.75
CA VAL A 372 -13.44 -17.04 5.60
C VAL A 372 -14.36 -16.53 4.48
N VAL A 373 -14.19 -15.26 4.09
CA VAL A 373 -14.99 -14.54 3.09
C VAL A 373 -14.26 -13.26 2.69
N HIS A 374 -14.49 -12.78 1.47
CA HIS A 374 -13.97 -11.51 0.94
C HIS A 374 -15.08 -10.44 0.86
N LEU A 375 -14.72 -9.18 0.63
CA LEU A 375 -15.69 -8.08 0.44
C LEU A 375 -15.72 -7.57 -1.01
N LYS A 376 -16.93 -7.32 -1.49
CA LYS A 376 -17.21 -6.49 -2.67
C LYS A 376 -18.04 -5.29 -2.23
N PHE A 377 -17.71 -4.09 -2.71
CA PHE A 377 -18.56 -2.91 -2.60
C PHE A 377 -19.09 -2.55 -3.99
N GLU A 378 -20.38 -2.25 -4.13
CA GLU A 378 -21.00 -1.86 -5.41
C GLU A 378 -22.09 -0.78 -5.22
N ALA A 379 -22.55 -0.15 -6.30
CA ALA A 379 -23.56 0.91 -6.28
C ALA A 379 -24.77 0.61 -7.19
N ASP A 380 -25.94 0.35 -6.60
CA ASP A 380 -27.20 0.21 -7.35
C ASP A 380 -27.75 1.59 -7.75
N ALA A 381 -27.37 2.04 -8.95
CA ALA A 381 -27.86 3.27 -9.58
C ALA A 381 -29.38 3.27 -9.85
N THR A 382 -30.04 2.11 -9.78
CA THR A 382 -31.49 1.97 -10.01
C THR A 382 -32.30 1.95 -8.71
N MET A 383 -31.66 1.80 -7.55
CA MET A 383 -32.30 1.48 -6.27
C MET A 383 -33.48 2.40 -5.96
N SER A 384 -34.69 1.89 -6.19
CA SER A 384 -35.86 2.73 -6.49
C SER A 384 -36.46 3.49 -5.29
N SER A 385 -35.90 3.29 -4.10
CA SER A 385 -36.56 3.59 -2.83
C SER A 385 -35.90 4.74 -2.06
N ASN A 386 -36.70 5.74 -1.70
CA ASN A 386 -36.36 6.72 -0.67
C ASN A 386 -36.26 6.07 0.72
N THR A 387 -36.54 4.76 0.86
CA THR A 387 -36.31 3.98 2.07
C THR A 387 -35.45 2.71 1.86
N LYS A 388 -34.23 2.83 1.31
CA LYS A 388 -33.11 1.88 1.50
C LYS A 388 -31.72 2.51 1.22
N LYS A 389 -30.78 2.61 2.19
CA LYS A 389 -29.42 3.23 2.04
C LYS A 389 -28.46 2.43 1.19
N ALA A 390 -28.38 1.17 1.56
CA ALA A 390 -27.44 0.19 1.10
C ALA A 390 -28.04 -1.17 1.46
N TYR A 391 -27.25 -2.23 1.29
CA TYR A 391 -27.50 -3.52 1.90
C TYR A 391 -26.29 -4.44 1.77
N THR A 392 -26.11 -5.29 2.75
CA THR A 392 -25.18 -6.42 2.70
C THR A 392 -25.92 -7.66 2.19
N ARG A 393 -25.42 -8.29 1.12
CA ARG A 393 -25.87 -9.62 0.69
C ARG A 393 -25.24 -10.69 1.60
N PRO A 394 -25.93 -11.81 1.91
CA PRO A 394 -25.27 -12.97 2.50
C PRO A 394 -24.21 -13.52 1.54
N PRO A 395 -23.20 -14.25 2.02
CA PRO A 395 -22.10 -14.71 1.18
C PRO A 395 -22.56 -15.72 0.13
N GLU A 396 -22.09 -15.49 -1.11
CA GLU A 396 -22.22 -16.40 -2.25
C GLU A 396 -20.81 -16.61 -2.83
N ASN A 397 -20.40 -17.86 -3.03
CA ASN A 397 -19.03 -18.21 -3.49
C ASN A 397 -17.89 -17.50 -2.72
N TYR A 398 -18.00 -17.38 -1.39
CA TYR A 398 -17.04 -16.67 -0.51
C TYR A 398 -16.97 -15.14 -0.68
N VAL A 399 -17.90 -14.49 -1.38
CA VAL A 399 -17.96 -13.01 -1.50
C VAL A 399 -19.19 -12.45 -0.80
N ILE A 400 -19.01 -11.37 -0.03
CA ILE A 400 -20.10 -10.56 0.55
C ILE A 400 -20.16 -9.22 -0.18
N ASP A 401 -21.30 -8.94 -0.80
CA ASP A 401 -21.55 -7.67 -1.50
C ASP A 401 -22.19 -6.64 -0.55
N ILE A 402 -21.57 -5.46 -0.43
CA ILE A 402 -22.10 -4.27 0.23
C ILE A 402 -22.53 -3.28 -0.86
N VAL A 403 -23.84 -3.12 -1.02
CA VAL A 403 -24.43 -2.46 -2.18
C VAL A 403 -25.06 -1.13 -1.79
N LEU A 404 -24.41 -0.01 -2.08
CA LEU A 404 -24.91 1.33 -1.80
C LEU A 404 -26.06 1.73 -2.75
N ASN A 405 -26.91 2.66 -2.32
CA ASN A 405 -27.91 3.30 -3.18
C ASN A 405 -27.24 4.41 -3.99
N GLY A 406 -27.10 4.20 -5.29
CA GLY A 406 -26.52 5.17 -6.23
C GLY A 406 -27.54 5.90 -7.10
N ASN A 407 -28.83 5.92 -6.73
CA ASN A 407 -29.89 6.46 -7.56
C ASN A 407 -30.09 7.98 -7.33
N PRO A 408 -29.63 8.87 -8.24
CA PRO A 408 -29.63 10.32 -8.00
C PRO A 408 -31.03 10.96 -7.91
N LEU A 409 -32.08 10.21 -8.26
CA LEU A 409 -33.48 10.64 -8.17
C LEU A 409 -34.11 10.35 -6.79
N LYS A 410 -33.35 9.81 -5.84
CA LYS A 410 -33.77 9.54 -4.46
C LYS A 410 -32.98 10.44 -3.53
N GLU A 411 -33.64 11.09 -2.57
CA GLU A 411 -33.07 12.01 -1.55
C GLU A 411 -31.85 11.49 -0.77
N ALA A 412 -31.59 10.21 -0.97
CA ALA A 412 -31.10 9.30 0.01
C ALA A 412 -30.08 8.33 -0.67
N SER A 413 -29.82 8.50 -1.97
CA SER A 413 -28.62 7.95 -2.63
C SER A 413 -27.37 8.57 -2.01
N TYR A 414 -26.23 7.87 -2.02
CA TYR A 414 -24.95 8.41 -1.55
C TYR A 414 -24.54 9.73 -2.23
N GLN A 415 -25.08 10.04 -3.43
CA GLN A 415 -24.86 11.32 -4.08
C GLN A 415 -25.52 12.48 -3.31
N LYS A 416 -26.76 12.26 -2.82
CA LYS A 416 -27.55 13.26 -2.08
C LYS A 416 -27.32 13.21 -0.58
N ARG A 417 -27.32 12.01 0.02
CA ARG A 417 -26.81 11.78 1.39
C ARG A 417 -25.45 12.44 1.50
N PRO A 418 -25.20 13.30 2.48
CA PRO A 418 -23.86 13.87 2.66
C PRO A 418 -22.78 12.83 3.07
N ASN A 419 -21.66 13.24 3.67
CA ASN A 419 -20.46 12.39 3.76
C ASN A 419 -20.32 11.52 5.02
N LEU A 420 -20.59 12.05 6.23
CA LEU A 420 -20.40 11.31 7.49
C LEU A 420 -21.30 10.08 7.59
N LEU A 421 -22.53 10.11 7.07
CA LEU A 421 -23.48 9.01 7.14
C LEU A 421 -23.65 8.22 5.85
N VAL A 422 -23.06 8.64 4.72
CA VAL A 422 -22.49 7.66 3.78
C VAL A 422 -21.41 6.85 4.48
N ALA A 423 -20.50 7.46 5.25
CA ALA A 423 -19.50 6.73 6.03
C ALA A 423 -20.15 5.80 7.08
N LYS A 424 -21.11 6.25 7.88
CA LYS A 424 -21.89 5.40 8.81
C LYS A 424 -22.57 4.25 8.09
N THR A 425 -23.10 4.48 6.89
CA THR A 425 -23.71 3.41 6.09
C THR A 425 -22.67 2.35 5.73
N ILE A 426 -21.50 2.74 5.22
CA ILE A 426 -20.41 1.81 4.92
C ILE A 426 -19.97 1.04 6.20
N ILE A 427 -19.83 1.73 7.34
CA ILE A 427 -19.50 1.10 8.64
C ILE A 427 -20.58 0.10 9.09
N HIS A 428 -21.86 0.45 8.95
CA HIS A 428 -23.02 -0.35 9.31
C HIS A 428 -23.08 -1.65 8.49
N GLU A 429 -22.93 -1.56 7.17
CA GLU A 429 -22.90 -2.72 6.28
C GLU A 429 -21.64 -3.59 6.51
N VAL A 430 -20.46 -3.01 6.78
CA VAL A 430 -19.27 -3.77 7.19
C VAL A 430 -19.49 -4.56 8.50
N ILE A 431 -20.38 -4.10 9.39
CA ILE A 431 -20.77 -4.85 10.59
C ILE A 431 -21.74 -6.00 10.24
N HIS A 432 -22.68 -5.80 9.31
CA HIS A 432 -23.48 -6.92 8.76
C HIS A 432 -22.58 -7.98 8.10
N ALA A 433 -21.57 -7.55 7.33
CA ALA A 433 -20.57 -8.45 6.75
C ALA A 433 -19.75 -9.17 7.84
N GLU A 434 -19.35 -8.48 8.92
CA GLU A 434 -18.64 -9.12 10.05
C GLU A 434 -19.52 -10.19 10.72
N MET A 435 -20.83 -9.97 10.82
CA MET A 435 -21.80 -10.96 11.33
C MET A 435 -21.98 -12.14 10.36
N PHE A 436 -22.09 -11.90 9.05
CA PHE A 436 -22.17 -12.96 8.05
C PHE A 436 -20.88 -13.80 7.98
N ARG A 437 -19.70 -13.18 8.00
CA ARG A 437 -18.41 -13.89 8.08
C ARG A 437 -18.32 -14.78 9.31
N LYS A 438 -18.82 -14.31 10.47
CA LYS A 438 -18.92 -15.11 11.70
C LYS A 438 -19.86 -16.31 11.51
N LEU A 439 -21.06 -16.13 10.94
CA LEU A 439 -21.95 -17.26 10.66
C LEU A 439 -21.34 -18.27 9.67
N LEU A 440 -20.70 -17.78 8.60
CA LEU A 440 -20.03 -18.64 7.62
C LEU A 440 -18.92 -19.47 8.27
N SER A 441 -18.15 -18.89 9.21
CA SER A 441 -17.12 -19.65 9.96
C SER A 441 -17.67 -20.79 10.84
N LEU A 442 -18.98 -20.85 11.06
CA LEU A 442 -19.67 -21.91 11.82
C LEU A 442 -20.42 -22.91 10.92
N SER A 443 -20.68 -22.57 9.66
CA SER A 443 -21.68 -23.26 8.81
C SER A 443 -21.36 -23.23 7.31
N ASN A 444 -20.08 -23.09 6.94
CA ASN A 444 -19.64 -23.03 5.55
C ASN A 444 -19.97 -24.31 4.78
N VAL A 445 -20.77 -24.17 3.73
CA VAL A 445 -20.87 -25.12 2.62
C VAL A 445 -20.50 -24.40 1.33
N ASN A 446 -19.30 -24.66 0.81
CA ASN A 446 -18.77 -24.11 -0.44
C ASN A 446 -18.77 -22.56 -0.55
N GLY A 447 -18.69 -21.85 0.57
CA GLY A 447 -18.73 -20.38 0.63
C GLY A 447 -20.11 -19.78 0.89
N GLU A 448 -21.14 -20.62 1.06
CA GLU A 448 -22.48 -20.23 1.51
C GLU A 448 -22.71 -20.62 2.99
N ILE A 449 -23.63 -19.93 3.66
CA ILE A 449 -24.07 -20.22 5.04
C ILE A 449 -25.16 -21.31 4.99
N ASP A 450 -24.89 -22.51 5.54
CA ASP A 450 -25.92 -23.55 5.72
C ASP A 450 -26.80 -23.28 6.96
N PRO A 451 -28.09 -22.92 6.78
CA PRO A 451 -28.99 -22.65 7.91
C PRO A 451 -29.32 -23.90 8.73
N LEU A 452 -29.16 -25.11 8.17
CA LEU A 452 -29.41 -26.37 8.86
C LEU A 452 -28.29 -26.67 9.87
N VAL A 453 -27.02 -26.44 9.50
CA VAL A 453 -25.88 -26.57 10.43
C VAL A 453 -26.03 -25.59 11.59
N LEU A 454 -26.38 -24.32 11.32
CA LEU A 454 -26.67 -23.34 12.38
C LEU A 454 -27.83 -23.80 13.28
N TYR A 455 -28.88 -24.39 12.70
CA TYR A 455 -30.01 -24.93 13.47
C TYR A 455 -29.61 -26.14 14.34
N GLU A 456 -28.77 -27.04 13.84
CA GLU A 456 -28.25 -28.17 14.62
C GLU A 456 -27.36 -27.73 15.78
N MET A 457 -26.51 -26.70 15.59
CA MET A 457 -25.75 -26.09 16.69
C MET A 457 -26.69 -25.53 17.78
N VAL A 458 -27.80 -24.88 17.38
CA VAL A 458 -28.84 -24.40 18.32
C VAL A 458 -29.48 -25.55 19.10
N GLN A 459 -29.74 -26.71 18.47
CA GLN A 459 -30.32 -27.87 19.17
C GLN A 459 -29.32 -28.57 20.10
N ASN A 460 -28.03 -28.58 19.75
CA ASN A 460 -26.99 -29.31 20.48
C ASN A 460 -26.41 -28.55 21.68
N GLY A 461 -26.70 -27.24 21.81
CA GLY A 461 -26.30 -26.43 22.96
C GLY A 461 -24.94 -25.73 22.82
N ASP A 462 -24.40 -25.65 21.61
CA ASP A 462 -23.06 -25.09 21.32
C ASP A 462 -23.18 -23.63 20.83
N TYR A 463 -23.15 -22.69 21.78
CA TYR A 463 -23.57 -21.29 21.54
C TYR A 463 -22.41 -20.29 21.60
N PRO A 464 -21.85 -19.84 20.46
CA PRO A 464 -21.28 -18.50 20.36
C PRO A 464 -22.40 -17.45 20.46
N GLY A 465 -22.15 -16.31 21.09
CA GLY A 465 -23.19 -15.31 21.44
C GLY A 465 -23.99 -14.72 20.26
N ILE A 466 -23.54 -14.88 19.01
CA ILE A 466 -24.31 -14.52 17.81
C ILE A 466 -25.51 -15.45 17.56
N LEU A 467 -25.42 -16.71 18.02
CA LEU A 467 -26.41 -17.75 17.77
C LEU A 467 -27.64 -17.64 18.69
N ASP A 468 -27.49 -17.01 19.87
CA ASP A 468 -28.61 -16.65 20.75
C ASP A 468 -29.51 -15.58 20.10
N TYR A 469 -28.93 -14.49 19.60
CA TYR A 469 -29.67 -13.48 18.81
C TYR A 469 -30.34 -14.10 17.57
N TYR A 470 -29.63 -14.97 16.84
CA TYR A 470 -30.19 -15.72 15.70
C TYR A 470 -31.41 -16.55 16.10
N THR A 471 -31.36 -17.22 17.25
CA THR A 471 -32.46 -18.05 17.78
C THR A 471 -33.66 -17.21 18.22
N ARG A 472 -33.44 -16.05 18.85
CA ARG A 472 -34.50 -15.17 19.35
C ARG A 472 -35.23 -14.39 18.25
N PHE A 473 -34.50 -13.94 17.23
CA PHE A 473 -34.99 -12.96 16.25
C PHE A 473 -35.02 -13.47 14.81
N GLY A 474 -34.48 -14.66 14.55
CA GLY A 474 -34.37 -15.25 13.22
C GLY A 474 -33.36 -14.54 12.32
N ILE A 475 -33.04 -15.19 11.20
CA ILE A 475 -31.99 -14.78 10.24
C ILE A 475 -32.14 -13.33 9.71
N ASN A 476 -33.37 -12.80 9.64
CA ASN A 476 -33.64 -11.44 9.14
C ASN A 476 -33.71 -10.37 10.27
N GLY A 477 -33.80 -10.78 11.54
CA GLY A 477 -33.99 -9.86 12.66
C GLY A 477 -32.76 -9.69 13.55
N PHE A 478 -31.91 -10.72 13.64
CA PHE A 478 -30.86 -10.78 14.66
C PHE A 478 -29.77 -9.71 14.52
N GLN A 479 -29.42 -9.31 13.29
CA GLN A 479 -28.29 -8.42 13.01
C GLN A 479 -28.53 -7.02 13.60
N HIS A 480 -29.66 -6.37 13.29
CA HIS A 480 -29.98 -5.05 13.83
C HIS A 480 -30.15 -5.07 15.36
N GLN A 481 -30.72 -6.13 15.95
CA GLN A 481 -30.86 -6.25 17.41
C GLN A 481 -29.49 -6.29 18.08
N GLN A 482 -28.59 -7.16 17.59
CA GLN A 482 -27.24 -7.26 18.13
C GLN A 482 -26.43 -5.97 17.86
N MET A 483 -26.65 -5.31 16.71
CA MET A 483 -25.98 -4.06 16.40
C MET A 483 -26.40 -2.92 17.34
N ALA A 484 -27.70 -2.80 17.63
CA ALA A 484 -28.24 -1.79 18.54
C ALA A 484 -27.76 -1.99 19.99
N GLU A 485 -27.64 -3.25 20.45
CA GLU A 485 -27.22 -3.55 21.82
C GLU A 485 -25.68 -3.57 22.02
N HIS A 486 -24.89 -3.88 20.98
CA HIS A 486 -23.45 -4.14 21.15
C HIS A 486 -22.50 -3.40 20.19
N TYR A 487 -22.99 -2.81 19.09
CA TYR A 487 -22.12 -2.18 18.07
C TYR A 487 -22.40 -0.68 17.84
N ARG A 488 -23.51 -0.10 18.32
CA ARG A 488 -23.80 1.34 18.20
C ARG A 488 -22.63 2.22 18.64
N GLU A 489 -22.01 1.91 19.77
CA GLU A 489 -20.85 2.68 20.26
C GLU A 489 -19.63 2.52 19.35
N LYS A 490 -19.37 1.33 18.80
CA LYS A 490 -18.31 1.11 17.80
C LYS A 490 -18.55 1.94 16.53
N ILE A 491 -19.80 2.04 16.08
CA ILE A 491 -20.18 2.90 14.95
C ILE A 491 -19.87 4.37 15.29
N ALA A 492 -20.31 4.85 16.46
CA ALA A 492 -20.03 6.21 16.92
C ALA A 492 -18.53 6.53 17.03
N ARG A 493 -17.71 5.59 17.52
CA ARG A 493 -16.24 5.73 17.58
C ARG A 493 -15.61 5.95 16.21
N ILE A 494 -15.98 5.11 15.23
CA ILE A 494 -15.44 5.20 13.87
C ILE A 494 -15.92 6.50 13.18
N LEU A 495 -17.17 6.93 13.44
CA LEU A 495 -17.69 8.18 12.92
C LEU A 495 -16.97 9.40 13.47
N GLN A 496 -16.71 9.41 14.78
CA GLN A 496 -15.95 10.50 15.38
C GLN A 496 -14.51 10.55 14.84
N GLU A 497 -13.86 9.41 14.61
CA GLU A 497 -12.53 9.37 13.94
C GLU A 497 -12.60 9.85 12.48
N TYR A 498 -13.68 9.52 11.74
CA TYR A 498 -13.90 10.02 10.38
C TYR A 498 -14.10 11.54 10.32
N ASP A 499 -14.93 12.09 11.21
CA ASP A 499 -15.35 13.49 11.17
C ASP A 499 -14.26 14.45 11.70
N SER A 500 -13.61 14.06 12.80
CA SER A 500 -12.61 14.88 13.49
C SER A 500 -11.16 14.56 13.11
N GLY A 501 -10.90 13.39 12.50
CA GLY A 501 -9.56 12.85 12.30
C GLY A 501 -8.89 12.33 13.58
N ILE A 502 -9.60 12.28 14.72
CA ILE A 502 -9.07 11.89 16.03
C ILE A 502 -9.70 10.57 16.49
N ASN A 503 -8.86 9.55 16.72
CA ASN A 503 -9.32 8.25 17.23
C ASN A 503 -9.87 8.35 18.67
N VAL A 504 -11.05 7.77 18.90
CA VAL A 504 -11.69 7.71 20.22
C VAL A 504 -11.37 6.39 20.92
N ALA A 505 -10.38 6.44 21.83
CA ALA A 505 -9.91 5.30 22.61
C ALA A 505 -11.03 4.58 23.37
N ASP A 506 -10.96 3.25 23.47
CA ASP A 506 -12.04 2.35 23.93
C ASP A 506 -12.59 2.66 25.34
N ASP A 507 -11.83 3.34 26.20
CA ASP A 507 -12.24 3.75 27.56
C ASP A 507 -12.93 5.14 27.62
N ILE A 508 -12.89 5.91 26.52
CA ILE A 508 -13.56 7.20 26.36
C ILE A 508 -14.88 7.00 25.64
N GLN A 509 -15.99 7.57 26.14
CA GLN A 509 -17.28 7.54 25.45
C GLN A 509 -17.27 8.52 24.26
N PRO A 510 -17.76 8.15 23.06
CA PRO A 510 -17.93 9.07 21.94
C PRO A 510 -18.90 10.22 22.25
N ASP A 511 -18.75 11.34 21.55
CA ASP A 511 -19.67 12.47 21.68
C ASP A 511 -21.10 12.09 21.30
N GLN A 512 -22.07 12.72 21.97
CA GLN A 512 -23.49 12.33 21.88
C GLN A 512 -24.03 12.38 20.45
N LEU A 513 -23.57 13.35 19.64
CA LEU A 513 -23.89 13.44 18.21
C LEU A 513 -23.63 12.10 17.50
N TYR A 514 -22.41 11.56 17.57
CA TYR A 514 -22.08 10.30 16.88
C TYR A 514 -22.82 9.09 17.47
N LEU A 515 -23.18 9.12 18.76
CA LEU A 515 -24.03 8.09 19.39
C LEU A 515 -25.48 8.14 18.90
N ASP A 516 -26.01 9.32 18.63
CA ASP A 516 -27.34 9.54 18.07
C ASP A 516 -27.39 9.09 16.60
N LEU A 517 -26.42 9.56 15.81
CA LEU A 517 -26.27 9.21 14.40
C LEU A 517 -25.92 7.72 14.18
N ALA A 518 -25.37 7.04 15.18
CA ALA A 518 -25.17 5.59 15.14
C ALA A 518 -26.49 4.78 15.29
N TRP A 519 -27.60 5.39 15.71
CA TRP A 519 -28.94 4.79 15.63
C TRP A 519 -29.54 4.85 14.22
N GLU A 520 -28.98 5.66 13.33
CA GLU A 520 -29.55 5.99 12.02
C GLU A 520 -29.53 4.73 11.10
N GLY A 521 -30.65 4.01 11.04
CA GLY A 521 -30.74 2.65 10.45
C GLY A 521 -30.97 1.50 11.44
N LEU A 522 -31.17 1.80 12.71
CA LEU A 522 -31.58 0.88 13.79
C LEU A 522 -32.87 1.34 14.49
N ILE A 523 -33.40 2.52 14.13
CA ILE A 523 -34.63 3.15 14.65
C ILE A 523 -35.96 2.46 14.24
N TYR A 524 -35.98 1.14 14.06
CA TYR A 524 -37.17 0.42 13.56
C TYR A 524 -38.09 -0.07 14.69
N SER A 525 -39.39 -0.17 14.38
CA SER A 525 -40.45 -0.59 15.30
C SER A 525 -40.37 -2.06 15.77
N ASN A 526 -39.40 -2.84 15.28
CA ASN A 526 -39.11 -4.19 15.72
C ASN A 526 -37.81 -4.31 16.55
N ILE A 527 -37.07 -3.22 16.79
CA ILE A 527 -35.81 -3.25 17.56
C ILE A 527 -36.10 -2.98 19.04
N ILE A 528 -35.80 -3.95 19.90
CA ILE A 528 -36.15 -3.92 21.33
C ILE A 528 -35.41 -2.78 22.05
N ALA A 529 -34.11 -2.61 21.75
CA ALA A 529 -33.32 -1.53 22.30
C ALA A 529 -33.83 -0.12 21.94
N TRP A 530 -34.52 0.01 20.78
CA TRP A 530 -35.11 1.27 20.33
C TRP A 530 -36.54 1.49 20.85
N GLN A 531 -37.36 0.44 20.95
CA GLN A 531 -38.80 0.55 21.25
C GLN A 531 -39.18 0.26 22.70
N GLU A 532 -38.55 -0.75 23.32
CA GLU A 532 -38.94 -1.25 24.65
C GLU A 532 -38.04 -0.75 25.78
N ILE A 533 -36.76 -0.45 25.46
CA ILE A 533 -35.75 -0.02 26.45
C ILE A 533 -35.62 1.51 26.53
N MET A 534 -35.70 2.20 25.39
CA MET A 534 -35.64 3.66 25.30
C MET A 534 -37.03 4.29 25.55
N ASP A 535 -37.09 5.51 26.08
CA ASP A 535 -38.33 6.28 26.23
C ASP A 535 -38.60 7.20 25.02
N ASP A 536 -39.85 7.69 24.91
CA ASP A 536 -40.28 8.53 23.79
C ASP A 536 -39.55 9.88 23.69
N THR A 537 -39.07 10.43 24.80
CA THR A 537 -38.36 11.71 24.82
C THR A 537 -36.98 11.55 24.20
N GLU A 538 -36.26 10.50 24.57
CA GLU A 538 -34.94 10.19 24.03
C GLU A 538 -35.03 9.74 22.56
N ARG A 539 -36.07 8.96 22.19
CA ARG A 539 -36.35 8.64 20.78
C ARG A 539 -36.51 9.91 19.93
N SER A 540 -37.45 10.79 20.29
CA SER A 540 -37.69 12.00 19.50
C SER A 540 -36.55 13.01 19.55
N ARG A 541 -35.69 12.96 20.59
CA ARG A 541 -34.44 13.72 20.61
C ARG A 541 -33.44 13.19 19.56
N ILE A 542 -33.28 11.87 19.46
CA ILE A 542 -32.38 11.23 18.49
C ILE A 542 -32.93 11.37 17.06
N GLU A 543 -34.23 11.19 16.86
CA GLU A 543 -34.91 11.41 15.57
C GLU A 543 -34.73 12.87 15.10
N GLY A 544 -34.89 13.85 16.00
CA GLY A 544 -34.65 15.25 15.71
C GLY A 544 -33.18 15.57 15.40
N VAL A 545 -32.23 15.04 16.19
CA VAL A 545 -30.79 15.20 15.90
C VAL A 545 -30.45 14.65 14.52
N ILE A 546 -31.03 13.51 14.12
CA ILE A 546 -30.85 12.98 12.77
C ILE A 546 -31.50 13.91 11.72
N GLU A 547 -32.78 14.29 11.87
CA GLU A 547 -33.53 15.09 10.88
C GLU A 547 -32.93 16.49 10.64
N ASP A 548 -32.53 17.19 11.71
CA ASP A 548 -31.84 18.48 11.63
C ASP A 548 -30.51 18.32 10.86
N TYR A 549 -29.76 17.26 11.16
CA TYR A 549 -28.49 16.94 10.52
C TYR A 549 -28.64 16.69 9.01
N ILE A 550 -29.67 15.95 8.56
CA ILE A 550 -30.01 15.86 7.11
C ILE A 550 -30.12 17.24 6.47
N THR A 551 -30.86 18.12 7.16
CA THR A 551 -31.48 19.30 6.57
C THR A 551 -30.50 20.44 6.38
N GLU A 552 -29.57 20.63 7.33
CA GLU A 552 -28.54 21.67 7.24
C GLU A 552 -27.53 21.43 6.11
N ASN A 553 -27.47 20.20 5.61
CA ASN A 553 -26.25 19.63 5.03
C ASN A 553 -26.42 18.86 3.71
N SER A 554 -27.66 18.54 3.31
CA SER A 554 -27.98 17.73 2.13
C SER A 554 -27.17 18.11 0.87
N ASN A 555 -26.74 17.09 0.10
CA ASN A 555 -25.99 17.22 -1.16
C ASN A 555 -24.53 17.73 -1.05
N GLU A 556 -23.80 17.49 0.05
CA GLU A 556 -22.36 17.84 0.13
C GLU A 556 -21.54 17.15 -0.99
N THR A 557 -20.49 17.80 -1.47
CA THR A 557 -19.45 17.15 -2.29
C THR A 557 -18.35 16.58 -1.40
N CYS A 558 -18.02 15.30 -1.54
CA CYS A 558 -16.76 14.80 -0.99
C CYS A 558 -15.60 15.40 -1.78
N VAL A 559 -14.65 15.97 -1.03
CA VAL A 559 -13.42 16.59 -1.51
C VAL A 559 -12.29 16.12 -0.61
N ASP A 560 -11.15 15.74 -1.18
CA ASP A 560 -10.02 15.14 -0.44
C ASP A 560 -9.39 16.10 0.58
#